data_AF-A0A0L8HEJ8-F1
#
_entry.id   AF-A0A0L8HEJ8-F1
#
_cell.length_a   1.000
_cell.length_b   1.000
_cell.length_c   1.000
_cell.angle_alpha   90.00
_cell.angle_beta   90.00
_cell.angle_gamma   90.00
#
_symmetry.space_group_name_H-M   'P 1'
#
loop_
_entity.id
_entity.type
_entity.pdbx_description
1 polymer ?
#
loop_
_entity_poly.entity_id
_entity_poly.type
_entity_poly.pdbx_seq_one_letter_code
_entity_poly.pdbx_strand_id
1 'polypeptide(L)'
;PPDTTSITFKGEGKGFVLVQTSWQYNVLKEEESKSNIVSTVEANCTSSQKFSLQICSTWLANETSGMGLIEIQLPTGYVIDTGKYLLLTFVKRIELDDSKVNIYLEEVPREKYCFKVEAEKWFEVENRKVAQAVTTSLFYDPSESTVKTYEIDCSAQSSD
;
A
#
# COMPACT_ATOMS: atom_id res chain seq x y z
N PRO A 1 14.17 19.59 -16.63
CA PRO A 1 14.00 20.02 -18.03
C PRO A 1 14.02 18.79 -18.95
N PRO A 2 13.02 18.62 -19.84
CA PRO A 2 12.80 17.38 -20.59
C PRO A 2 13.94 17.01 -21.56
N ASP A 3 14.75 17.98 -22.00
CA ASP A 3 15.78 17.77 -23.02
C ASP A 3 17.22 17.70 -22.47
N THR A 4 17.39 17.57 -21.14
CA THR A 4 18.73 17.54 -20.53
C THR A 4 19.32 16.13 -20.63
N THR A 5 20.35 15.96 -21.46
CA THR A 5 21.04 14.68 -21.68
C THR A 5 22.36 14.53 -20.92
N SER A 6 22.92 15.63 -20.38
CA SER A 6 24.15 15.58 -19.60
C SER A 6 24.23 16.68 -18.54
N ILE A 7 24.90 16.37 -17.42
CA ILE A 7 25.21 17.29 -16.33
C ILE A 7 26.71 17.14 -16.03
N THR A 8 27.43 18.26 -15.96
CA THR A 8 28.88 18.27 -15.68
C THR A 8 29.16 19.07 -14.41
N PHE A 9 29.92 18.47 -13.48
CA PHE A 9 30.39 19.11 -12.25
C PHE A 9 31.89 19.41 -12.35
N LYS A 10 32.32 20.57 -11.87
CA LYS A 10 33.74 20.96 -11.75
C LYS A 10 33.99 21.51 -10.37
N GLY A 11 35.09 21.11 -9.74
CA GLY A 11 35.51 21.59 -8.42
C GLY A 11 37.03 21.62 -8.31
N GLU A 12 37.57 22.70 -7.74
CA GLU A 12 39.00 22.93 -7.54
C GLU A 12 39.25 23.42 -6.12
N GLY A 13 40.25 22.87 -5.43
CA GLY A 13 40.61 23.25 -4.06
C GLY A 13 40.95 22.06 -3.16
N LYS A 14 41.03 22.30 -1.85
CA LYS A 14 41.27 21.26 -0.83
C LYS A 14 40.02 21.12 0.04
N GLY A 15 39.45 19.92 0.09
CA GLY A 15 38.24 19.62 0.85
C GLY A 15 37.45 18.49 0.19
N PHE A 16 36.25 18.22 0.71
CA PHE A 16 35.34 17.22 0.18
C PHE A 16 34.03 17.89 -0.24
N VAL A 17 33.43 17.42 -1.33
CA VAL A 17 32.14 17.89 -1.84
C VAL A 17 31.27 16.67 -2.11
N LEU A 18 30.04 16.69 -1.59
CA LEU A 18 28.98 15.74 -1.95
C LEU A 18 28.05 16.42 -2.95
N VAL A 19 27.88 15.82 -4.13
CA VAL A 19 26.97 16.31 -5.17
C VAL A 19 25.84 15.31 -5.32
N GLN A 20 24.59 15.76 -5.12
CA GLN A 20 23.40 14.96 -5.30
C GLN A 20 22.45 15.63 -6.30
N THR A 21 22.06 14.90 -7.34
CA THR A 21 21.07 15.33 -8.34
C THR A 21 19.79 14.54 -8.17
N SER A 22 18.64 15.22 -8.20
CA SER A 22 17.31 14.59 -8.20
C SER A 22 16.50 15.13 -9.37
N TRP A 23 15.85 14.25 -10.12
CA TRP A 23 14.87 14.61 -11.14
C TRP A 23 13.61 13.77 -10.94
N GLN A 24 12.45 14.34 -11.27
CA GLN A 24 11.16 13.66 -11.19
C GLN A 24 10.39 13.94 -12.47
N TYR A 25 9.74 12.91 -13.00
CA TYR A 25 8.88 13.00 -14.18
C TYR A 25 7.73 12.01 -14.01
N ASN A 26 6.56 12.37 -14.56
CA ASN A 26 5.38 11.52 -14.50
C ASN A 26 5.41 10.56 -15.70
N VAL A 27 5.23 9.27 -15.42
CA VAL A 27 5.03 8.24 -16.44
C VAL A 27 3.62 7.68 -16.31
N LEU A 28 2.95 7.48 -17.45
CA LEU A 28 1.73 6.68 -17.49
C LEU A 28 2.15 5.22 -17.29
N LYS A 29 1.69 4.62 -16.19
CA LYS A 29 2.15 3.30 -15.72
C LYS A 29 1.44 2.21 -16.54
N GLU A 30 2.00 1.84 -17.70
CA GLU A 30 1.47 0.75 -18.54
C GLU A 30 2.05 -0.64 -18.22
N GLU A 31 3.13 -0.73 -17.43
CA GLU A 31 3.65 -2.02 -16.98
C GLU A 31 3.35 -2.21 -15.50
N GLU A 32 2.60 -3.26 -15.19
CA GLU A 32 2.67 -3.91 -13.88
C GLU A 32 4.15 -3.96 -13.50
N SER A 33 4.52 -3.38 -12.35
CA SER A 33 5.88 -3.54 -11.85
C SER A 33 6.22 -5.02 -11.95
N LYS A 34 7.43 -5.35 -12.43
CA LYS A 34 7.98 -6.72 -12.40
C LYS A 34 8.28 -7.13 -10.96
N SER A 35 7.32 -6.89 -10.07
CA SER A 35 7.28 -7.31 -8.71
C SER A 35 6.92 -8.78 -8.71
N ASN A 36 7.64 -9.56 -7.93
CA ASN A 36 7.27 -10.95 -7.68
C ASN A 36 6.13 -11.04 -6.65
N ILE A 37 5.64 -9.92 -6.13
CA ILE A 37 4.45 -9.86 -5.29
C ILE A 37 3.21 -9.74 -6.19
N VAL A 38 2.29 -10.70 -6.10
CA VAL A 38 0.96 -10.58 -6.68
C VAL A 38 -0.04 -10.35 -5.57
N SER A 39 -0.85 -9.29 -5.69
CA SER A 39 -1.88 -8.94 -4.72
C SER A 39 -3.24 -8.74 -5.37
N THR A 40 -4.30 -9.10 -4.65
CA THR A 40 -5.69 -8.80 -5.01
C THR A 40 -6.40 -8.14 -3.84
N VAL A 41 -7.30 -7.21 -4.12
CA VAL A 41 -8.06 -6.46 -3.12
C VAL A 41 -9.52 -6.48 -3.52
N GLU A 42 -10.38 -6.87 -2.58
CA GLU A 42 -11.83 -6.86 -2.74
C GLU A 42 -12.45 -6.06 -1.59
N ALA A 43 -13.19 -5.01 -1.92
CA ALA A 43 -13.91 -4.20 -0.95
C ALA A 43 -15.40 -4.56 -0.97
N ASN A 44 -15.96 -4.85 0.21
CA ASN A 44 -17.36 -5.22 0.38
C ASN A 44 -17.98 -4.41 1.51
N CYS A 45 -19.02 -3.66 1.23
CA CYS A 45 -19.82 -3.00 2.26
C CYS A 45 -20.57 -4.06 3.08
N THR A 46 -20.43 -3.99 4.39
CA THR A 46 -21.14 -4.84 5.36
C THR A 46 -22.32 -4.12 5.99
N SER A 47 -22.30 -2.78 5.99
CA SER A 47 -23.44 -1.93 6.30
C SER A 47 -23.25 -0.55 5.66
N SER A 48 -24.21 0.36 5.85
CA SER A 48 -24.07 1.77 5.42
C SER A 48 -22.90 2.52 6.06
N GLN A 49 -22.37 2.00 7.17
CA GLN A 49 -21.26 2.61 7.93
C GLN A 49 -20.01 1.74 7.98
N LYS A 50 -20.07 0.48 7.54
CA LYS A 50 -18.96 -0.47 7.64
C LYS A 50 -18.66 -1.12 6.30
N PHE A 51 -17.38 -1.34 6.05
CA PHE A 51 -16.92 -2.16 4.93
C PHE A 51 -15.80 -3.08 5.36
N SER A 52 -15.61 -4.15 4.60
CA SER A 52 -14.51 -5.09 4.75
C SER A 52 -13.62 -5.06 3.52
N LEU A 53 -12.32 -5.13 3.73
CA LEU A 53 -11.29 -5.30 2.70
C LEU A 53 -10.70 -6.69 2.83
N GLN A 54 -10.91 -7.52 1.82
CA GLN A 54 -10.19 -8.78 1.68
C GLN A 54 -8.95 -8.54 0.82
N ILE A 55 -7.78 -8.75 1.42
CA ILE A 55 -6.49 -8.60 0.76
C ILE A 55 -5.86 -9.97 0.68
N CYS A 56 -5.51 -10.39 -0.53
CA CYS A 56 -4.71 -11.59 -0.74
C CYS A 56 -3.38 -11.23 -1.37
N SER A 57 -2.32 -11.95 -1.01
CA SER A 57 -1.01 -11.77 -1.61
C SER A 57 -0.23 -13.08 -1.70
N THR A 58 0.73 -13.14 -2.62
CA THR A 58 1.63 -14.28 -2.83
C THR A 58 2.96 -13.78 -3.40
N TRP A 59 4.05 -14.44 -3.02
CA TRP A 59 5.38 -14.23 -3.56
C TRP A 59 5.72 -15.29 -4.63
N LEU A 60 6.11 -14.83 -5.81
CA LEU A 60 6.36 -15.70 -6.96
C LEU A 60 7.83 -16.12 -7.12
N ALA A 61 8.77 -15.46 -6.45
CA ALA A 61 10.19 -15.76 -6.62
C ALA A 61 10.66 -16.98 -5.79
N ASN A 62 11.76 -17.59 -6.22
CA ASN A 62 12.31 -18.83 -5.65
C ASN A 62 13.20 -18.61 -4.42
N GLU A 63 13.54 -17.37 -4.12
CA GLU A 63 14.19 -16.90 -2.92
C GLU A 63 13.14 -16.54 -1.85
N THR A 64 13.59 -16.39 -0.62
CA THR A 64 12.77 -15.86 0.48
C THR A 64 12.54 -14.36 0.25
N SER A 65 11.28 -13.92 0.34
CA SER A 65 10.91 -12.51 0.19
C SER A 65 11.49 -11.63 1.31
N GLY A 66 11.66 -12.20 2.51
CA GLY A 66 12.00 -11.42 3.70
C GLY A 66 10.83 -10.52 4.12
N MET A 67 11.10 -9.57 5.03
CA MET A 67 10.07 -8.79 5.72
C MET A 67 9.16 -8.03 4.74
N GLY A 68 7.86 -8.26 4.85
CA GLY A 68 6.82 -7.60 4.05
C GLY A 68 6.16 -6.43 4.77
N LEU A 69 5.68 -5.46 4.00
CA LEU A 69 4.90 -4.32 4.47
C LEU A 69 3.65 -4.17 3.62
N ILE A 70 2.48 -4.15 4.27
CA ILE A 70 1.21 -3.80 3.65
C ILE A 70 0.75 -2.45 4.17
N GLU A 71 0.56 -1.50 3.27
CA GLU A 71 0.06 -0.15 3.56
C GLU A 71 -1.35 -0.03 3.00
N ILE A 72 -2.32 0.18 3.87
CA ILE A 72 -3.72 0.36 3.50
C ILE A 72 -4.06 1.84 3.69
N GLN A 73 -4.35 2.53 2.60
CA GLN A 73 -4.92 3.87 2.67
C GLN A 73 -6.43 3.75 2.91
N LEU A 74 -6.95 4.38 3.95
CA LEU A 74 -8.39 4.42 4.23
C LEU A 74 -9.04 5.65 3.60
N PRO A 75 -10.32 5.55 3.21
CA PRO A 75 -11.11 6.73 2.88
C PRO A 75 -11.20 7.64 4.10
N THR A 76 -11.16 8.96 3.86
CA THR A 76 -11.28 9.94 4.94
C THR A 76 -12.58 9.74 5.72
N GLY A 77 -12.48 9.76 7.05
CA GLY A 77 -13.62 9.52 7.94
C GLY A 77 -13.85 8.06 8.31
N TYR A 78 -13.00 7.11 7.88
CA TYR A 78 -13.04 5.72 8.32
C TYR A 78 -11.87 5.38 9.23
N VAL A 79 -12.13 4.53 10.21
CA VAL A 79 -11.14 3.94 11.10
C VAL A 79 -11.24 2.42 11.06
N ILE A 80 -10.16 1.74 11.39
CA ILE A 80 -10.03 0.29 11.29
C ILE A 80 -10.34 -0.35 12.66
N ASP A 81 -11.21 -1.37 12.69
CA ASP A 81 -11.56 -2.11 13.91
C ASP A 81 -10.48 -3.16 14.24
N THR A 82 -9.53 -2.82 15.12
CA THR A 82 -8.41 -3.69 15.49
C THR A 82 -8.77 -5.01 16.15
N GLY A 83 -10.02 -5.21 16.57
CA GLY A 83 -10.44 -6.43 17.27
C GLY A 83 -10.35 -7.70 16.42
N LYS A 84 -10.32 -7.60 15.08
CA LYS A 84 -10.49 -8.74 14.16
C LYS A 84 -9.25 -9.16 13.34
N TYR A 85 -8.12 -8.45 13.42
CA TYR A 85 -6.92 -8.71 12.58
C TYR A 85 -5.98 -9.79 13.12
N LEU A 86 -6.25 -10.30 14.32
CA LEU A 86 -5.42 -11.23 15.09
C LEU A 86 -5.22 -12.62 14.48
N LEU A 87 -5.64 -12.85 13.23
CA LEU A 87 -5.73 -14.19 12.64
C LEU A 87 -4.56 -14.57 11.71
N LEU A 88 -3.66 -13.63 11.38
CA LEU A 88 -2.46 -13.95 10.62
C LEU A 88 -1.28 -14.22 11.58
N THR A 89 -0.83 -15.47 11.61
CA THR A 89 0.27 -15.94 12.48
C THR A 89 1.64 -15.31 12.17
N PHE A 90 1.79 -14.72 10.99
CA PHE A 90 3.05 -14.12 10.50
C PHE A 90 3.02 -12.58 10.50
N VAL A 91 2.10 -11.94 11.24
CA VAL A 91 2.10 -10.49 11.45
C VAL A 91 3.00 -10.16 12.64
N LYS A 92 4.03 -9.33 12.42
CA LYS A 92 4.92 -8.84 13.48
C LYS A 92 4.33 -7.65 14.23
N ARG A 93 3.73 -6.73 13.49
CA ARG A 93 3.28 -5.44 14.02
C ARG A 93 2.20 -4.84 13.15
N ILE A 94 1.31 -4.08 13.79
CA ILE A 94 0.36 -3.19 13.12
C ILE A 94 0.59 -1.79 13.69
N GLU A 95 0.66 -0.81 12.81
CA GLU A 95 0.64 0.61 13.16
C GLU A 95 -0.58 1.26 12.51
N LEU A 96 -1.34 1.99 13.32
CA LEU A 96 -2.47 2.77 12.87
C LEU A 96 -2.05 4.24 12.88
N ASP A 97 -2.32 4.90 11.76
CA ASP A 97 -2.28 6.35 11.59
C ASP A 97 -3.68 6.80 11.12
N ASP A 98 -4.00 8.08 11.24
CA ASP A 98 -5.37 8.61 11.12
C ASP A 98 -6.13 8.11 9.87
N SER A 99 -5.43 7.96 8.75
CA SER A 99 -6.01 7.47 7.48
C SER A 99 -5.21 6.35 6.83
N LYS A 100 -4.28 5.74 7.56
CA LYS A 100 -3.34 4.76 7.02
C LYS A 100 -3.10 3.63 8.01
N VAL A 101 -3.05 2.40 7.53
CA VAL A 101 -2.70 1.25 8.35
C VAL A 101 -1.52 0.53 7.74
N ASN A 102 -0.48 0.33 8.55
CA ASN A 102 0.73 -0.39 8.18
C ASN A 102 0.73 -1.74 8.88
N ILE A 103 0.84 -2.82 8.11
CA ILE A 103 0.92 -4.19 8.61
C ILE A 103 2.28 -4.75 8.21
N TYR A 104 3.08 -5.08 9.23
CA TYR A 104 4.41 -5.63 9.07
C TYR A 104 4.34 -7.15 9.16
N LEU A 105 4.81 -7.84 8.13
CA LEU A 105 4.82 -9.30 8.02
C LEU A 105 6.23 -9.84 8.28
N GLU A 106 6.35 -11.04 8.85
CA GLU A 106 7.65 -11.71 8.97
C GLU A 106 8.28 -11.95 7.60
N GLU A 107 7.46 -12.43 6.68
CA GLU A 107 7.74 -12.61 5.27
C GLU A 107 6.47 -12.49 4.43
N VAL A 108 6.61 -12.31 3.10
CA VAL A 108 5.52 -12.52 2.13
C VAL A 108 5.59 -13.98 1.66
N PRO A 109 4.67 -14.87 2.08
CA PRO A 109 4.73 -16.29 1.73
C PRO A 109 4.53 -16.54 0.23
N ARG A 110 5.10 -17.64 -0.25
CA ARG A 110 4.78 -18.16 -1.60
C ARG A 110 3.37 -18.70 -1.70
N GLU A 111 2.90 -19.36 -0.64
CA GLU A 111 1.51 -19.77 -0.58
C GLU A 111 0.61 -18.53 -0.51
N LYS A 112 -0.45 -18.52 -1.32
CA LYS A 112 -1.41 -17.43 -1.31
C LYS A 112 -2.08 -17.35 0.06
N TYR A 113 -1.88 -16.23 0.74
CA TYR A 113 -2.58 -15.93 1.98
C TYR A 113 -3.61 -14.82 1.74
N CYS A 114 -4.68 -14.84 2.53
CA CYS A 114 -5.72 -13.82 2.50
C CYS A 114 -6.08 -13.42 3.93
N PHE A 115 -6.36 -12.15 4.14
CA PHE A 115 -6.88 -11.63 5.39
C PHE A 115 -7.93 -10.57 5.13
N LYS A 116 -8.79 -10.35 6.14
CA LYS A 116 -9.86 -9.37 6.08
C LYS A 116 -9.59 -8.25 7.07
N VAL A 117 -9.83 -7.03 6.61
CA VAL A 117 -9.75 -5.81 7.40
C VAL A 117 -11.14 -5.17 7.48
N GLU A 118 -11.62 -4.78 8.65
CA GLU A 118 -12.96 -4.15 8.81
C GLU A 118 -12.81 -2.69 9.19
N ALA A 119 -13.38 -1.80 8.38
CA ALA A 119 -13.37 -0.37 8.64
C ALA A 119 -14.77 0.15 8.92
N GLU A 120 -14.86 1.09 9.86
CA GLU A 120 -16.08 1.74 10.32
C GLU A 120 -15.98 3.25 10.13
N LYS A 121 -17.08 3.88 9.73
CA LYS A 121 -17.21 5.32 9.57
C LYS A 121 -17.15 5.99 10.95
N TRP A 122 -16.09 6.76 11.20
CA TRP A 122 -15.90 7.57 12.40
C TRP A 122 -16.62 8.93 12.31
N PHE A 123 -16.55 9.59 11.16
CA PHE A 123 -17.24 10.86 10.91
C PHE A 123 -17.61 11.04 9.44
N GLU A 124 -18.58 11.93 9.21
CA GLU A 124 -19.03 12.28 7.88
C GLU A 124 -18.07 13.28 7.22
N VAL A 125 -17.71 12.99 5.97
CA VAL A 125 -16.85 13.84 5.14
C VAL A 125 -17.48 13.95 3.76
N GLU A 126 -17.74 15.18 3.32
CA GLU A 126 -18.10 15.52 1.93
C GLU A 126 -16.84 15.52 1.04
N ASN A 127 -16.98 15.12 -0.23
CA ASN A 127 -15.88 15.04 -1.22
C ASN A 127 -14.71 14.11 -0.84
N ARG A 128 -15.01 12.82 -0.68
CA ARG A 128 -13.99 11.79 -0.45
C ARG A 128 -13.18 11.53 -1.73
N LYS A 129 -11.89 11.21 -1.58
CA LYS A 129 -11.13 10.59 -2.68
C LYS A 129 -11.78 9.25 -3.04
N VAL A 130 -12.20 9.12 -4.29
CA VAL A 130 -13.02 7.99 -4.79
C VAL A 130 -12.25 6.67 -4.68
N ALA A 131 -11.02 6.63 -5.15
CA ALA A 131 -10.15 5.46 -5.07
C ALA A 131 -9.12 5.59 -3.94
N GLN A 132 -9.02 4.53 -3.15
CA GLN A 132 -7.96 4.32 -2.17
C GLN A 132 -7.01 3.24 -2.66
N ALA A 133 -5.84 3.14 -2.05
CA ALA A 133 -4.80 2.20 -2.45
C ALA A 133 -4.44 1.25 -1.31
N VAL A 134 -4.16 0.00 -1.68
CA VAL A 134 -3.43 -0.97 -0.86
C VAL A 134 -2.11 -1.23 -1.57
N THR A 135 -1.01 -1.05 -0.86
CA THR A 135 0.34 -1.32 -1.36
C THR A 135 0.93 -2.47 -0.57
N THR A 136 1.35 -3.53 -1.24
CA THR A 136 2.16 -4.60 -0.65
C THR A 136 3.57 -4.48 -1.19
N SER A 137 4.57 -4.44 -0.31
CA SER A 137 5.98 -4.25 -0.67
C SER A 137 6.92 -5.05 0.23
N LEU A 138 8.17 -5.23 -0.20
CA LEU A 138 9.24 -5.67 0.71
C LEU A 138 9.80 -4.48 1.48
N PHE A 139 10.04 -4.66 2.78
CA PHE A 139 10.53 -3.60 3.66
C PHE A 139 11.93 -3.10 3.28
N TYR A 140 12.80 -4.01 2.82
CA TYR A 140 14.18 -3.68 2.45
C TYR A 140 14.38 -3.41 0.95
N ASP A 141 13.39 -3.78 0.12
CA ASP A 141 13.40 -3.50 -1.31
C ASP A 141 12.00 -3.04 -1.77
N PRO A 142 11.66 -1.75 -1.58
CA PRO A 142 10.35 -1.21 -1.96
C PRO A 142 10.08 -1.25 -3.47
N SER A 143 11.09 -1.54 -4.30
CA SER A 143 10.90 -1.71 -5.75
C SER A 143 10.11 -2.99 -6.07
N GLU A 144 10.23 -4.01 -5.21
CA GLU A 144 9.35 -5.18 -5.16
C GLU A 144 8.04 -4.78 -4.47
N SER A 145 7.15 -4.13 -5.22
CA SER A 145 5.86 -3.68 -4.72
C SER A 145 4.73 -3.82 -5.75
N THR A 146 3.53 -4.01 -5.21
CA THR A 146 2.28 -4.09 -5.97
C THR A 146 1.25 -3.19 -5.33
N VAL A 147 0.63 -2.34 -6.15
CA VAL A 147 -0.42 -1.39 -5.73
C VAL A 147 -1.73 -1.82 -6.35
N LYS A 148 -2.76 -1.95 -5.53
CA LYS A 148 -4.15 -2.20 -5.97
C LYS A 148 -5.05 -1.12 -5.42
N THR A 149 -5.90 -0.58 -6.29
CA THR A 149 -6.89 0.42 -5.91
C THR A 149 -8.21 -0.25 -5.59
N TYR A 150 -8.96 0.36 -4.68
CA TYR A 150 -10.32 -0.05 -4.35
C TYR A 150 -11.20 1.18 -4.14
N GLU A 151 -12.49 1.00 -4.37
CA GLU A 151 -13.52 2.00 -4.18
C GLU A 151 -14.62 1.41 -3.30
N ILE A 152 -15.29 2.26 -2.53
CA ILE A 152 -16.42 1.86 -1.69
C ILE A 152 -17.64 2.72 -2.00
N ASP A 153 -18.78 2.08 -2.19
CA ASP A 153 -20.08 2.74 -2.21
C ASP A 153 -21.04 2.00 -1.28
N CYS A 154 -21.02 2.39 -0.01
CA CYS A 154 -21.88 1.81 1.01
C CYS A 154 -23.20 2.57 1.18
N SER A 155 -23.47 3.58 0.34
CA SER A 155 -24.68 4.40 0.44
C SER A 155 -25.96 3.66 0.02
N ALA A 156 -25.82 2.56 -0.72
CA ALA A 156 -26.92 1.79 -1.30
C ALA A 156 -27.42 0.60 -0.45
N GLN A 157 -26.81 0.29 0.70
CA GLN A 157 -27.22 -0.86 1.54
C GLN A 157 -28.13 -0.40 2.69
N SER A 158 -29.37 -0.05 2.35
CA SER A 158 -30.49 0.10 3.29
C SER A 158 -31.71 -0.67 2.77
N SER A 159 -31.64 -2.00 2.84
CA SER A 159 -32.73 -2.97 2.64
C SER A 159 -32.09 -4.34 2.90
N ASP A 160 -32.45 -5.12 3.91
CA ASP A 160 -33.77 -5.55 4.37
C ASP A 160 -33.69 -5.93 5.87
#